data_AF-A0A520ACV8-F1
#
_entry.id   AF-A0A520ACV8-F1
#
_cell.length_a   1.000
_cell.length_b   1.000
_cell.length_c   1.000
_cell.angle_alpha   90.00
_cell.angle_beta   90.00
_cell.angle_gamma   90.00
#
_symmetry.space_group_name_H-M   'P 1'
#
loop_
_entity.id
_entity.type
_entity.pdbx_description
1 polymer ?
#
loop_
_entity_poly.entity_id
_entity_poly.type
_entity_poly.pdbx_seq_one_letter_code
_entity_poly.pdbx_strand_id
1 'polypeptide(L)'
;MDRTTISDTRRSADPVAPDHHPQAGLMKLTLGAIGIVFGDIGTSPLYAFRETFAGHHTLTVDHVHVFGVLSLIFWSMMIVVTLKYVTILMRADNRGEGGSLALLALITRKLGDTRSTAGLVLLGVFACALFYGDSMITPAISVLSAVEGLTVVNAGFQPFVIPIAIAILIG
;
A
#
# COMPACT_ATOMS: atom_id res chain seq x y z
N MET A 1 17.72 -63.72 -31.26
CA MET A 1 17.85 -63.01 -29.97
C MET A 1 18.61 -61.72 -30.23
N ASP A 2 17.80 -60.68 -30.45
CA ASP A 2 18.03 -59.23 -30.41
C ASP A 2 19.41 -58.60 -30.69
N ARG A 3 19.45 -57.68 -31.67
CA ARG A 3 20.14 -56.38 -31.60
C ARG A 3 19.86 -55.54 -32.84
N THR A 4 18.83 -54.70 -32.72
CA THR A 4 18.54 -53.55 -33.56
C THR A 4 19.68 -52.53 -33.45
N THR A 5 20.31 -52.22 -34.59
CA THR A 5 21.36 -51.22 -34.70
C THR A 5 20.74 -49.82 -34.65
N ILE A 6 21.13 -49.07 -33.63
CA ILE A 6 20.74 -47.71 -33.28
C ILE A 6 21.02 -46.75 -34.43
N SER A 7 19.99 -46.02 -34.88
CA SER A 7 20.10 -44.87 -35.76
C SER A 7 20.55 -43.64 -34.96
N ASP A 8 21.71 -43.14 -35.37
CA ASP A 8 22.41 -41.96 -34.87
C ASP A 8 21.55 -40.69 -35.06
N THR A 9 20.92 -40.21 -33.98
CA THR A 9 20.21 -38.92 -33.97
C THR A 9 21.15 -37.86 -33.43
N ARG A 10 21.89 -37.19 -34.33
CA ARG A 10 22.60 -35.94 -34.02
C ARG A 10 21.57 -34.88 -33.62
N ARG A 11 21.43 -34.67 -32.32
CA ARG A 11 20.73 -33.52 -31.75
C ARG A 11 21.59 -32.28 -31.98
N SER A 12 21.23 -31.48 -33.00
CA SER A 12 21.71 -30.12 -33.15
C SER A 12 21.40 -29.35 -31.87
N ALA A 13 22.45 -28.96 -31.14
CA ALA A 13 22.34 -28.05 -30.02
C ALA A 13 22.16 -26.64 -30.59
N ASP A 14 20.92 -26.18 -30.67
CA ASP A 14 20.65 -24.77 -30.95
C ASP A 14 21.19 -23.92 -29.78
N PRO A 15 21.90 -22.81 -30.05
CA PRO A 15 22.34 -21.91 -29.00
C PRO A 15 21.12 -21.21 -28.39
N VAL A 16 20.88 -21.42 -27.10
CA VAL A 16 19.89 -20.66 -26.32
C VAL A 16 20.34 -19.19 -26.33
N ALA A 17 19.65 -18.37 -27.11
CA ALA A 17 19.83 -16.92 -27.08
C ALA A 17 19.42 -16.39 -25.69
N PRO A 18 20.16 -15.43 -25.11
CA PRO A 18 19.81 -14.85 -23.81
C PRO A 18 18.59 -13.94 -23.95
N ASP A 19 17.48 -14.33 -23.33
CA ASP A 19 16.27 -13.51 -23.16
C ASP A 19 16.62 -12.21 -22.42
N HIS A 20 16.73 -11.11 -23.17
CA HIS A 20 16.84 -9.76 -22.62
C HIS A 20 15.44 -9.31 -22.16
N HIS A 21 15.09 -9.63 -20.91
CA HIS A 21 13.90 -9.07 -20.27
C HIS A 21 14.05 -7.54 -20.09
N PRO A 22 13.00 -6.75 -20.36
CA PRO A 22 13.10 -5.32 -20.62
C PRO A 22 13.24 -4.52 -19.32
N GLN A 23 14.43 -3.99 -19.07
CA GLN A 23 14.75 -3.05 -17.97
C GLN A 23 13.78 -1.85 -17.89
N ALA A 24 13.20 -1.45 -19.03
CA ALA A 24 12.20 -0.39 -19.12
C ALA A 24 10.86 -0.72 -18.43
N GLY A 25 10.51 -2.01 -18.30
CA GLY A 25 9.31 -2.45 -17.60
C GLY A 25 9.44 -2.31 -16.08
N LEU A 26 10.58 -2.73 -15.53
CA LEU A 26 10.87 -2.64 -14.09
C LEU A 26 10.84 -1.18 -13.61
N MET A 27 11.49 -0.26 -14.34
CA MET A 27 11.54 1.15 -13.93
C MET A 27 10.16 1.81 -13.92
N LYS A 28 9.28 1.49 -14.89
CA LYS A 28 7.90 1.98 -14.91
C LYS A 28 7.08 1.43 -13.74
N LEU A 29 7.24 0.14 -13.44
CA LEU A 29 6.55 -0.51 -12.31
C LEU A 29 7.03 0.05 -10.96
N THR A 30 8.33 0.26 -10.78
CA THR A 30 8.90 0.85 -9.57
C THR A 30 8.42 2.29 -9.38
N LEU A 31 8.41 3.11 -10.44
CA LEU A 31 7.90 4.48 -10.36
C LEU A 31 6.41 4.51 -10.01
N GLY A 32 5.61 3.62 -10.59
CA GLY A 32 4.20 3.44 -10.25
C GLY A 32 4.00 3.03 -8.79
N ALA A 33 4.75 2.03 -8.31
CA ALA A 33 4.67 1.56 -6.92
C ALA A 33 5.06 2.67 -5.92
N ILE A 34 6.14 3.41 -6.19
CA ILE A 34 6.54 4.57 -5.38
C ILE A 34 5.42 5.62 -5.36
N GLY A 35 4.86 5.96 -6.53
CA GLY A 35 3.76 6.91 -6.63
C GLY A 35 2.53 6.52 -5.81
N ILE A 36 2.17 5.24 -5.82
CA ILE A 36 1.05 4.71 -5.03
C ILE A 36 1.35 4.81 -3.52
N VAL A 37 2.55 4.40 -3.08
CA VAL A 37 2.94 4.43 -1.66
C VAL A 37 3.00 5.85 -1.11
N PHE A 38 3.65 6.77 -1.84
CA PHE A 38 3.69 8.17 -1.42
C PHE A 38 2.32 8.85 -1.50
N GLY A 39 1.47 8.43 -2.44
CA GLY A 39 0.08 8.87 -2.54
C GLY A 39 -0.72 8.47 -1.31
N ASP A 40 -0.69 7.20 -0.91
CA ASP A 40 -1.38 6.68 0.27
C ASP A 40 -0.98 7.45 1.55
N ILE A 41 0.33 7.59 1.79
CA ILE A 41 0.87 8.31 2.96
C ILE A 41 0.39 9.78 3.03
N GLY A 42 0.22 10.43 1.88
CA GLY A 42 -0.15 11.85 1.81
C GLY A 42 -1.65 12.13 1.98
N THR A 43 -2.52 11.16 1.70
CA THR A 43 -3.98 11.36 1.72
C THR A 43 -4.51 11.64 3.12
N SER A 44 -4.06 10.89 4.13
CA SER A 44 -4.59 11.01 5.50
C SER A 44 -4.28 12.37 6.15
N PRO A 45 -3.06 12.94 6.05
CA PRO A 45 -2.78 14.30 6.51
C PRO A 45 -3.64 15.37 5.83
N LEU A 46 -3.87 15.25 4.51
CA LEU A 46 -4.68 16.21 3.76
C LEU A 46 -6.16 16.15 4.18
N TYR A 47 -6.69 14.95 4.39
CA TYR A 47 -8.06 14.78 4.88
C TYR A 47 -8.22 15.30 6.31
N ALA A 48 -7.28 14.96 7.21
CA ALA A 48 -7.28 15.48 8.57
C ALA A 48 -7.20 17.01 8.60
N PHE A 49 -6.39 17.61 7.73
CA PHE A 49 -6.31 19.06 7.58
C PHE A 49 -7.66 19.65 7.12
N ARG A 50 -8.27 19.10 6.07
CA ARG A 50 -9.58 19.52 5.57
C ARG A 50 -10.65 19.44 6.65
N GLU A 51 -10.75 18.31 7.35
CA GLU A 51 -11.77 18.08 8.39
C GLU A 51 -11.57 18.98 9.62
N THR A 52 -10.33 19.36 9.93
CA THR A 52 -10.05 20.31 11.02
C THR A 52 -10.71 21.67 10.79
N PHE A 53 -10.83 22.11 9.52
CA PHE A 53 -11.45 23.38 9.15
C PHE A 53 -12.90 23.24 8.65
N ALA A 54 -13.33 22.05 8.22
CA ALA A 54 -14.69 21.77 7.75
C ALA A 54 -15.65 21.27 8.84
N GLY A 55 -15.13 20.91 10.02
CA GLY A 55 -15.91 20.33 11.12
C GLY A 55 -16.83 21.32 11.87
N HIS A 56 -17.60 20.77 12.83
CA HIS A 56 -18.58 21.50 13.65
C HIS A 56 -17.98 22.61 14.54
N HIS A 57 -16.65 22.71 14.65
CA HIS A 57 -15.97 23.80 15.33
C HIS A 57 -15.31 24.67 14.26
N THR A 58 -15.91 25.82 13.99
CA THR A 58 -15.42 26.78 13.01
C THR A 58 -14.16 27.46 13.53
N LEU A 59 -13.01 26.76 13.40
CA LEU A 59 -11.73 27.42 13.47
C LEU A 59 -11.69 28.45 12.34
N THR A 60 -11.47 29.71 12.70
CA THR A 60 -11.27 30.75 11.69
C THR A 60 -10.04 30.38 10.88
N VAL A 61 -10.17 30.42 9.55
CA VAL A 61 -9.06 30.15 8.61
C VAL A 61 -8.11 31.35 8.66
N ASP A 62 -7.32 31.41 9.73
CA ASP A 62 -6.28 32.39 9.98
C ASP A 62 -4.91 31.73 9.88
N HIS A 63 -3.88 32.52 9.55
CA HIS A 63 -2.51 32.03 9.35
C HIS A 63 -2.00 31.28 10.58
N VAL A 64 -2.32 31.79 11.78
CA VAL A 64 -1.90 31.17 13.04
C VAL A 64 -2.48 29.75 13.20
N HIS A 65 -3.76 29.56 12.87
CA HIS A 65 -4.41 28.25 12.97
C HIS A 65 -3.92 27.29 11.89
N VAL A 66 -3.74 27.76 10.65
CA VAL A 66 -3.23 26.94 9.55
C VAL A 66 -1.82 26.43 9.85
N PHE A 67 -0.91 27.31 10.25
CA PHE A 67 0.45 26.90 10.60
C PHE A 67 0.49 26.04 11.87
N GLY A 68 -0.40 26.30 12.83
CA GLY A 68 -0.56 25.46 14.02
C GLY A 68 -0.96 24.03 13.67
N VAL A 69 -2.01 23.85 12.87
CA VAL A 69 -2.50 22.53 12.46
C VAL A 69 -1.47 21.81 11.59
N LEU A 70 -0.84 22.50 10.63
CA LEU A 70 0.23 21.92 9.80
C LEU A 70 1.41 21.45 10.64
N SER A 71 1.83 22.23 11.64
CA SER A 71 2.89 21.86 12.57
C SER A 71 2.51 20.62 13.38
N LEU A 72 1.28 20.56 13.91
CA LEU A 72 0.79 19.39 14.64
C LEU A 72 0.76 18.12 13.77
N ILE A 73 0.28 18.22 12.54
CA ILE A 73 0.28 17.11 11.58
C ILE A 73 1.71 16.66 11.30
N PHE A 74 2.61 17.60 11.01
CA PHE A 74 4.02 17.31 10.73
C PHE A 74 4.71 16.59 11.91
N TRP A 75 4.63 17.15 13.12
CA TRP A 75 5.26 16.58 14.30
C TRP A 75 4.63 15.25 14.71
N SER A 76 3.30 15.13 14.60
CA SER A 76 2.59 13.88 14.87
C SER A 76 3.04 12.77 13.91
N MET A 77 3.03 13.02 12.59
CA MET A 77 3.51 12.05 11.60
C MET A 77 4.98 11.71 11.83
N MET A 78 5.83 12.69 12.12
CA MET A 78 7.25 12.44 12.36
C MET A 78 7.46 11.53 13.58
N ILE A 79 6.78 11.82 14.70
CA ILE A 79 6.89 11.03 15.91
C ILE A 79 6.29 9.64 15.72
N VAL A 80 5.11 9.52 15.10
CA VAL A 80 4.44 8.23 14.86
C VAL A 80 5.28 7.36 13.92
N VAL A 81 5.73 7.89 12.77
CA VAL A 81 6.56 7.12 11.83
C VAL A 81 7.88 6.71 12.48
N THR A 82 8.56 7.60 13.21
CA THR A 82 9.84 7.27 13.84
C THR A 82 9.68 6.28 15.00
N LEU A 83 8.78 6.53 15.94
CA LEU A 83 8.62 5.67 17.12
C LEU A 83 7.90 4.37 16.78
N LYS A 84 6.71 4.44 16.16
CA LYS A 84 5.93 3.23 15.87
C LYS A 84 6.60 2.40 14.76
N TYR A 85 6.96 3.00 13.62
CA TYR A 85 7.44 2.21 12.49
C TYR A 85 8.93 1.87 12.62
N VAL A 86 9.82 2.83 12.86
CA VAL A 86 11.26 2.50 12.95
C VAL A 86 11.58 1.65 14.19
N THR A 87 10.96 1.92 15.35
CA THR A 87 11.33 1.19 16.57
C THR A 87 10.66 -0.19 16.67
N ILE A 88 9.41 -0.35 16.21
CA ILE A 88 8.67 -1.62 16.34
C ILE A 88 8.81 -2.47 15.08
N LEU A 89 8.57 -1.89 13.89
CA LEU A 89 8.54 -2.66 12.64
C LEU A 89 9.94 -3.13 12.22
N MET A 90 10.96 -2.27 12.34
CA MET A 90 12.35 -2.66 12.02
C MET A 90 13.00 -3.53 13.10
N ARG A 91 12.45 -3.59 14.32
CA ARG A 91 12.89 -4.56 15.34
C ARG A 91 12.18 -5.90 15.23
N ALA A 92 10.98 -5.93 14.68
CA ALA A 92 10.21 -7.15 14.44
C ALA A 92 10.55 -7.75 13.06
N ASP A 93 11.85 -7.84 12.74
CA ASP A 93 12.29 -8.67 11.62
C ASP A 93 12.38 -10.13 12.07
N ASN A 94 12.13 -11.05 11.14
CA ASN A 94 12.57 -12.42 11.31
C ASN A 94 13.38 -12.85 10.10
N ARG A 95 14.71 -12.79 10.25
CA ARG A 95 15.68 -13.39 9.32
C ARG A 95 15.42 -12.97 7.85
N GLY A 96 15.13 -11.69 7.63
CA GLY A 96 15.03 -11.12 6.28
C GLY A 96 13.67 -11.22 5.58
N GLU A 97 12.66 -11.87 6.17
CA GLU A 97 11.27 -11.78 5.69
C GLU A 97 10.50 -10.79 6.59
N GLY A 98 10.39 -9.55 6.12
CA GLY A 98 9.69 -8.48 6.82
C GLY A 98 8.18 -8.52 6.55
N GLY A 99 7.37 -8.36 7.59
CA GLY A 99 5.93 -8.11 7.45
C GLY A 99 5.08 -8.73 8.56
N SER A 100 3.87 -8.19 8.73
CA SER A 100 2.84 -8.73 9.64
C SER A 100 2.48 -10.19 9.31
N LEU A 101 2.54 -10.58 8.03
CA LEU A 101 2.30 -11.94 7.54
C LEU A 101 3.44 -12.90 7.85
N ALA A 102 4.70 -12.44 7.79
CA ALA A 102 5.86 -13.24 8.17
C ALA A 102 5.80 -13.58 9.67
N LEU A 103 5.45 -12.61 10.52
CA LEU A 103 5.23 -12.83 11.96
C LEU A 103 4.11 -13.84 12.23
N LEU A 104 2.99 -13.76 11.50
CA LEU A 104 1.90 -14.72 11.64
C LEU A 104 2.36 -16.15 11.29
N ALA A 105 3.15 -16.31 10.22
CA ALA A 105 3.71 -17.60 9.80
C ALA A 105 4.71 -18.17 10.82
N LEU A 106 5.54 -17.32 11.45
CA LEU A 106 6.47 -17.72 12.50
C LEU A 106 5.81 -18.14 13.79
N ILE A 107 4.79 -17.40 14.22
CA ILE A 107 4.10 -17.71 15.47
C ILE A 107 3.33 -19.03 15.33
N THR A 108 2.70 -19.25 14.17
CA THR A 108 2.03 -20.52 13.85
C THR A 108 3.03 -21.69 13.78
N ARG A 109 4.27 -21.44 13.37
CA ARG A 109 5.33 -22.47 13.29
C ARG A 109 6.04 -22.74 14.63
N LYS A 110 6.18 -21.74 15.51
CA LYS A 110 6.85 -21.89 16.81
C LYS A 110 5.92 -22.37 17.93
N LEU A 111 4.63 -22.07 17.87
CA LEU A 111 3.64 -22.55 18.85
C LEU A 111 2.87 -23.71 18.22
N GLY A 112 3.29 -24.94 18.53
CA GLY A 112 2.52 -26.15 18.20
C GLY A 112 1.08 -26.10 18.71
N ASP A 113 0.25 -27.03 18.23
CA ASP A 113 -1.21 -27.09 18.29
C ASP A 113 -1.80 -26.87 19.70
N THR A 114 -1.89 -25.61 20.11
CA THR A 114 -2.35 -25.18 21.44
C THR A 114 -3.53 -24.24 21.25
N ARG A 115 -4.48 -24.24 22.19
CA ARG A 115 -5.67 -23.37 22.17
C ARG A 115 -5.35 -21.86 22.02
N SER A 116 -4.16 -21.44 22.43
CA SER A 116 -3.63 -20.08 22.23
C SER A 116 -3.24 -19.77 20.78
N THR A 117 -2.81 -20.78 20.00
CA THR A 117 -2.49 -20.64 18.57
C THR A 117 -3.77 -20.30 17.78
N ALA A 118 -4.91 -20.88 18.13
CA ALA A 118 -6.19 -20.55 17.51
C ALA A 118 -6.59 -19.08 17.72
N GLY A 119 -6.40 -18.54 18.93
CA GLY A 119 -6.65 -17.12 19.21
C GLY A 119 -5.72 -16.17 18.44
N LEU A 120 -4.47 -16.60 18.24
CA LEU A 120 -3.46 -15.83 17.51
C LEU A 120 -3.67 -15.86 16.00
N VAL A 121 -4.11 -17.01 15.46
CA VAL A 121 -4.58 -17.15 14.08
C VAL A 121 -5.82 -16.28 13.84
N LEU A 122 -6.79 -16.27 14.77
CA LEU A 122 -7.95 -15.38 14.68
C LEU A 122 -7.54 -13.91 14.65
N LEU A 123 -6.60 -13.50 15.52
CA LEU A 123 -6.05 -12.15 15.53
C LEU A 123 -5.33 -11.82 14.21
N GLY A 124 -4.61 -12.78 13.64
CA GLY A 124 -3.98 -12.65 12.32
C GLY A 124 -5.00 -12.46 11.19
N VAL A 125 -6.04 -13.29 11.15
CA VAL A 125 -7.13 -13.17 10.18
C VAL A 125 -7.84 -11.83 10.33
N PHE A 126 -8.09 -11.39 11.56
CA PHE A 126 -8.67 -10.08 11.84
C PHE A 126 -7.77 -8.94 11.35
N ALA A 127 -6.46 -9.00 11.62
CA ALA A 127 -5.49 -8.03 11.11
C ALA A 127 -5.44 -8.00 9.58
N CYS A 128 -5.47 -9.17 8.92
CA CYS A 128 -5.55 -9.27 7.47
C CYS A 128 -6.86 -8.68 6.92
N ALA A 129 -7.99 -8.89 7.59
CA ALA A 129 -9.28 -8.33 7.19
C ALA A 129 -9.29 -6.79 7.29
N LEU A 130 -8.74 -6.24 8.38
CA LEU A 130 -8.58 -4.78 8.53
C LEU A 130 -7.64 -4.21 7.46
N PHE A 131 -6.51 -4.88 7.20
CA PHE A 131 -5.57 -4.46 6.16
C PHE A 131 -6.19 -4.52 4.76
N TYR A 132 -7.00 -5.54 4.47
CA TYR A 132 -7.74 -5.65 3.22
C TYR A 132 -8.76 -4.52 3.07
N GLY A 133 -9.47 -4.18 4.15
CA GLY A 133 -10.38 -3.03 4.18
C GLY A 133 -9.66 -1.72 3.90
N ASP A 134 -8.54 -1.46 4.59
CA ASP A 134 -7.72 -0.26 4.41
C ASP A 134 -7.19 -0.15 2.97
N SER A 135 -6.69 -1.27 2.42
CA SER A 135 -6.22 -1.36 1.03
C SER A 135 -7.31 -1.07 -0.01
N MET A 136 -8.59 -1.30 0.31
CA MET A 136 -9.73 -0.99 -0.56
C MET A 136 -10.23 0.44 -0.38
N ILE A 137 -10.16 0.98 0.83
CA ILE A 137 -10.64 2.34 1.16
C ILE A 137 -9.68 3.40 0.64
N THR A 138 -8.36 3.21 0.78
CA THR A 138 -7.36 4.20 0.37
C THR A 138 -7.49 4.64 -1.10
N PRO A 139 -7.57 3.74 -2.10
CA PRO A 139 -7.72 4.15 -3.50
C PRO A 139 -9.00 4.97 -3.74
N ALA A 140 -10.10 4.60 -3.10
CA ALA A 140 -11.36 5.30 -3.20
C ALA A 140 -11.29 6.72 -2.62
N ILE A 141 -10.74 6.86 -1.41
CA ILE A 141 -10.61 8.17 -0.73
C ILE A 141 -9.60 9.07 -1.45
N SER A 142 -8.49 8.50 -1.93
CA SER A 142 -7.47 9.25 -2.67
C SER A 142 -8.03 9.84 -3.98
N VAL A 143 -8.72 9.02 -4.78
CA VAL A 143 -9.36 9.47 -6.03
C VAL A 143 -10.44 10.51 -5.73
N LEU A 144 -11.31 10.26 -4.75
CA LEU A 144 -12.36 11.22 -4.38
C LEU A 144 -11.77 12.57 -3.94
N SER A 145 -10.73 12.55 -3.09
CA SER A 145 -10.06 13.78 -2.63
C SER A 145 -9.40 14.55 -3.77
N ALA A 146 -8.78 13.84 -4.72
CA ALA A 146 -8.18 14.45 -5.91
C ALA A 146 -9.24 15.13 -6.80
N VAL A 147 -10.38 14.49 -7.00
CA VAL A 147 -11.46 15.02 -7.85
C VAL A 147 -12.24 16.13 -7.14
N GLU A 148 -12.47 16.04 -5.83
CA GLU A 148 -13.06 17.12 -5.02
C GLU A 148 -12.21 18.40 -5.08
N GLY A 149 -10.88 18.27 -5.18
CA GLY A 149 -9.98 19.40 -5.39
C GLY A 149 -10.32 20.24 -6.63
N LEU A 150 -10.95 19.66 -7.65
CA LEU A 150 -11.38 20.38 -8.85
C LEU A 150 -12.48 21.42 -8.53
N THR A 151 -13.29 21.15 -7.50
CA THR A 151 -14.38 22.05 -7.06
C THR A 151 -13.86 23.28 -6.33
N VAL A 152 -12.63 23.24 -5.80
CA VAL A 152 -11.95 24.40 -5.22
C VAL A 152 -11.61 25.44 -6.28
N VAL A 153 -11.31 24.99 -7.51
CA VAL A 153 -10.99 25.87 -8.64
C VAL A 153 -12.25 26.37 -9.35
N ASN A 154 -13.24 25.49 -9.53
CA ASN A 154 -14.53 25.85 -10.12
C ASN A 154 -15.68 25.01 -9.53
N ALA A 155 -16.60 25.67 -8.85
CA ALA A 155 -17.77 25.04 -8.21
C ALA A 155 -18.70 24.31 -9.21
N GLY A 156 -18.66 24.64 -10.50
CA GLY A 156 -19.41 23.97 -11.55
C GLY A 156 -19.06 22.48 -11.74
N PHE A 157 -17.94 22.01 -11.19
CA PHE A 157 -17.54 20.60 -11.24
C PHE A 157 -18.19 19.72 -10.17
N GLN A 158 -18.92 20.28 -9.20
CA GLN A 158 -19.60 19.53 -8.14
C GLN A 158 -20.43 18.32 -8.63
N PRO A 159 -21.28 18.45 -9.67
CA PRO A 159 -22.07 17.32 -10.17
C PRO A 159 -21.21 16.22 -10.83
N PHE A 160 -19.99 16.56 -11.25
CA PHE A 160 -19.10 15.66 -11.98
C PHE A 160 -18.13 14.92 -11.05
N VAL A 161 -18.04 15.27 -9.76
CA VAL A 161 -17.12 14.64 -8.81
C VAL A 161 -17.35 13.13 -8.72
N ILE A 162 -18.60 12.73 -8.45
CA ILE A 162 -18.95 11.32 -8.29
C ILE A 162 -18.78 10.53 -9.60
N PRO A 163 -19.30 10.99 -10.77
CA PRO A 163 -19.06 10.30 -12.04
C PRO A 163 -17.59 10.13 -12.41
N ILE A 164 -16.75 11.15 -12.21
CA ILE A 164 -15.32 11.09 -12.52
C ILE A 164 -14.62 10.11 -11.58
N ALA A 165 -14.91 10.16 -10.27
CA ALA A 165 -14.32 9.23 -9.32
C ALA A 165 -14.68 7.77 -9.65
N ILE A 166 -15.94 7.49 -10.00
CA ILE A 166 -16.38 6.15 -10.43
C ILE A 166 -15.67 5.72 -11.71
N ALA A 167 -15.55 6.61 -12.70
CA ALA A 167 -14.86 6.30 -13.95
C ALA A 167 -13.37 5.96 -13.74
N ILE A 168 -12.69 6.66 -12.81
CA ILE A 168 -11.30 6.39 -12.46
C ILE A 168 -11.15 5.08 -11.67
N LEU A 169 -12.11 4.75 -10.78
CA LEU A 169 -12.05 3.52 -9.97
C LEU A 169 -12.39 2.25 -10.76
N ILE A 170 -13.18 2.36 -11.83
CA ILE A 170 -13.55 1.23 -12.70
C ILE A 170 -12.58 1.07 -13.88
N GLY A 171 -11.90 2.16 -14.27
CA GLY A 171 -11.02 2.26 -15.44
C GLY A 171 -9.67 1.56 -15.32
#